data_AF-A0A1F7UXU5-F1
#
_entry.id   AF-A0A1F7UXU5-F1
#
_cell.length_a   1.000
_cell.length_b   1.000
_cell.length_c   1.000
_cell.angle_alpha   90.00
_cell.angle_beta   90.00
_cell.angle_gamma   90.00
#
_symmetry.space_group_name_H-M   'P 1'
#
loop_
_entity.id
_entity.type
_entity.pdbx_description
1 polymer ?
#
loop_
_entity_poly.entity_id
_entity_poly.type
_entity_poly.pdbx_seq_one_letter_code
_entity_poly.pdbx_strand_id
1 'polypeptide(L)'
;MNPDLEQTPESEDNVSYEAYRQAGGLLDMGHYKQALNVLEGGENRVFRSSTEAQAKNMATLAGLELSPKEESLYCFLREQWPLSDEESRENRAKTEGAYPPRRIDDKRLMADVLLLTQNAKALGVFKEKYPNISPSSPK
;
A
#
# COMPACT_ATOMS: atom_id res chain seq x y z
N MET A 1 -18.02 -1.24 32.89
CA MET A 1 -16.82 -0.82 32.13
C MET A 1 -16.97 -1.42 30.74
N ASN A 2 -17.50 -0.65 29.79
CA ASN A 2 -17.50 -1.06 28.39
C ASN A 2 -16.20 -0.54 27.77
N PRO A 3 -15.41 -1.38 27.08
CA PRO A 3 -14.41 -0.87 26.17
C PRO A 3 -15.16 -0.39 24.92
N ASP A 4 -15.33 0.93 24.80
CA ASP A 4 -15.64 1.55 23.51
C ASP A 4 -14.46 1.26 22.59
N LEU A 5 -14.58 0.17 21.83
CA LEU A 5 -13.86 -0.01 20.58
C LEU A 5 -14.29 1.13 19.68
N GLU A 6 -13.43 2.13 19.52
CA GLU A 6 -13.52 3.13 18.47
C GLU A 6 -13.59 2.39 17.11
N GLN A 7 -14.82 2.15 16.67
CA GLN A 7 -15.12 1.83 15.29
C GLN A 7 -14.86 3.13 14.53
N THR A 8 -13.65 3.26 13.98
CA THR A 8 -13.41 4.19 12.89
C THR A 8 -14.47 3.90 11.83
N PRO A 9 -15.33 4.88 11.48
CA PRO A 9 -16.39 4.66 10.51
C PRO A 9 -15.73 4.20 9.22
N GLU A 10 -16.08 3.00 8.75
CA GLU A 10 -15.79 2.62 7.37
C GLU A 10 -16.47 3.68 6.50
N SER A 11 -15.69 4.61 5.94
CA SER A 11 -16.23 5.50 4.93
C SER A 11 -16.80 4.62 3.82
N GLU A 12 -18.02 4.92 3.35
CA GLU A 12 -18.79 4.07 2.42
C GLU A 12 -18.06 3.80 1.08
N ASP A 13 -16.94 4.49 0.84
CA ASP A 13 -16.07 4.37 -0.33
C ASP A 13 -14.83 3.47 -0.13
N ASN A 14 -14.65 2.84 1.04
CA ASN A 14 -13.51 1.94 1.28
C ASN A 14 -13.88 0.47 1.03
N VAL A 15 -12.97 -0.29 0.44
CA VAL A 15 -13.09 -1.76 0.33
C VAL A 15 -13.16 -2.35 1.75
N SER A 16 -13.84 -3.47 1.96
CA SER A 16 -13.71 -4.20 3.24
C SER A 16 -12.37 -4.95 3.27
N TYR A 17 -11.79 -5.14 4.46
CA TYR A 17 -10.54 -5.90 4.57
C TYR A 17 -10.66 -7.31 3.97
N GLU A 18 -11.82 -7.96 4.14
CA GLU A 18 -12.06 -9.27 3.55
C GLU A 18 -12.05 -9.25 2.02
N ALA A 19 -12.77 -8.30 1.40
CA ALA A 19 -12.79 -8.16 -0.06
C ALA A 19 -11.39 -7.81 -0.61
N TYR A 20 -10.65 -6.94 0.07
CA TYR A 20 -9.26 -6.62 -0.25
C TYR A 20 -8.36 -7.86 -0.22
N ARG A 21 -8.47 -8.70 0.82
CA ARG A 21 -7.71 -9.95 0.93
C ARG A 21 -8.11 -10.97 -0.14
N GLN A 22 -9.40 -11.11 -0.45
CA GLN A 22 -9.89 -11.99 -1.52
C GLN A 22 -9.38 -11.56 -2.89
N ALA A 23 -9.21 -10.25 -3.13
CA ALA A 23 -8.65 -9.70 -4.35
C ALA A 23 -7.11 -9.86 -4.47
N GLY A 24 -6.46 -10.43 -3.44
CA GLY A 24 -5.03 -10.74 -3.41
C GLY A 24 -4.18 -9.76 -2.59
N GLY A 25 -4.82 -8.85 -1.83
CA GLY A 25 -4.14 -7.89 -0.98
C GLY A 25 -3.21 -8.54 0.05
N LEU A 26 -2.05 -7.94 0.29
CA LEU A 26 -0.99 -8.52 1.13
C LEU A 26 -0.83 -7.89 2.51
N LEU A 27 -1.35 -6.68 2.72
CA LEU A 27 -1.27 -5.98 4.00
C LEU A 27 -1.99 -6.77 5.09
N ASP A 28 -1.47 -6.71 6.31
CA ASP A 28 -2.22 -7.11 7.51
C ASP A 28 -3.23 -6.01 7.88
N MET A 29 -4.10 -6.31 8.85
CA MET A 29 -5.16 -5.39 9.27
C MET A 29 -4.63 -4.03 9.77
N GLY A 30 -3.46 -4.00 10.43
CA GLY A 30 -2.90 -2.77 10.97
C GLY A 30 -2.44 -1.83 9.85
N HIS A 31 -1.63 -2.35 8.93
CA HIS A 31 -1.15 -1.58 7.78
C HIS A 31 -2.27 -1.22 6.81
N TYR A 32 -3.27 -2.10 6.66
CA TYR A 32 -4.48 -1.83 5.91
C TYR A 32 -5.21 -0.59 6.42
N LYS A 33 -5.47 -0.51 7.72
CA LYS A 33 -6.14 0.65 8.33
C LYS A 33 -5.33 1.93 8.19
N GLN A 34 -4.01 1.85 8.37
CA GLN A 34 -3.13 3.01 8.16
C GLN A 34 -3.18 3.50 6.70
N ALA A 35 -3.20 2.58 5.74
CA ALA A 35 -3.34 2.92 4.33
C ALA A 35 -4.68 3.62 4.03
N LEU A 36 -5.79 3.15 4.61
CA LEU A 36 -7.08 3.82 4.48
C LEU A 36 -7.07 5.24 5.07
N ASN A 37 -6.43 5.44 6.22
CA ASN A 37 -6.29 6.78 6.82
C ASN A 37 -5.53 7.75 5.91
N VAL A 38 -4.50 7.28 5.18
CA VAL A 38 -3.79 8.07 4.17
C VAL A 38 -4.73 8.45 3.03
N LEU A 39 -5.58 7.53 2.58
CA LEU A 39 -6.54 7.75 1.50
C LEU A 39 -7.66 8.73 1.86
N GLU A 40 -8.06 8.79 3.13
CA GLU A 40 -9.08 9.72 3.65
C GLU A 40 -8.55 11.15 3.84
N GLY A 41 -7.27 11.40 3.50
CA GLY A 41 -6.64 12.72 3.63
C GLY A 41 -6.20 13.04 5.06
N GLY A 42 -6.12 12.03 5.94
CA GLY A 42 -5.77 12.20 7.35
C GLY A 42 -4.35 12.72 7.58
N GLU A 43 -3.45 12.62 6.60
CA GLU A 43 -2.06 13.06 6.76
C GLU A 43 -1.51 13.74 5.49
N ASN A 44 -1.25 15.05 5.58
CA ASN A 44 -0.38 15.75 4.64
C ASN A 44 1.07 15.29 4.88
N ARG A 45 1.48 14.20 4.23
CA ARG A 45 2.83 13.66 4.34
C ARG A 45 3.72 14.19 3.23
N VAL A 46 4.91 14.66 3.61
CA VAL A 46 6.01 14.95 2.68
C VAL A 46 6.87 13.70 2.61
N PHE A 47 6.96 13.09 1.44
CA PHE A 47 7.74 11.88 1.22
C PHE A 47 9.15 12.20 0.71
N ARG A 48 10.04 11.21 0.77
CA ARG A 48 11.38 11.35 0.19
C ARG A 48 11.28 11.41 -1.34
N SER A 49 12.09 12.24 -1.99
CA SER A 49 12.12 12.32 -3.46
C SER A 49 12.47 10.98 -4.13
N SER A 50 13.21 10.10 -3.44
CA SER A 50 13.53 8.75 -3.93
C SER A 50 12.30 7.83 -3.99
N THR A 51 11.37 7.91 -3.03
CA THR A 51 10.15 7.08 -3.03
C THR A 51 9.17 7.56 -4.09
N GLU A 52 9.06 8.88 -4.31
CA GLU A 52 8.29 9.46 -5.41
C GLU A 52 8.83 9.04 -6.77
N ALA A 53 10.17 9.07 -6.95
CA ALA A 53 10.81 8.59 -8.17
C ALA A 53 10.54 7.09 -8.41
N GLN A 54 10.56 6.27 -7.36
CA GLN A 54 10.20 4.85 -7.46
C GLN A 54 8.75 4.64 -7.89
N ALA A 55 7.80 5.40 -7.32
CA ALA A 55 6.39 5.35 -7.72
C ALA A 55 6.23 5.63 -9.22
N LYS A 56 6.85 6.73 -9.70
CA LYS A 56 6.80 7.17 -11.11
C LYS A 56 7.45 6.16 -12.04
N ASN A 57 8.60 5.61 -11.66
CA ASN A 57 9.28 4.59 -12.45
C ASN A 57 8.44 3.33 -12.57
N MET A 58 7.84 2.87 -11.46
CA MET A 58 6.99 1.67 -11.48
C MET A 58 5.74 1.88 -12.35
N ALA A 59 5.08 3.03 -12.22
CA ALA A 59 3.95 3.40 -13.06
C ALA A 59 4.33 3.44 -14.55
N THR A 60 5.44 4.10 -14.88
CA THR A 60 5.94 4.22 -16.25
C THR A 60 6.25 2.85 -16.86
N LEU A 61 6.96 1.97 -16.13
CA LEU A 61 7.27 0.62 -16.58
C LEU A 61 6.01 -0.25 -16.78
N ALA A 62 4.98 0.02 -15.98
CA ALA A 62 3.70 -0.64 -16.07
C ALA A 62 2.75 -0.07 -17.15
N GLY A 63 3.06 1.09 -17.72
CA GLY A 63 2.15 1.80 -18.62
C GLY A 63 0.93 2.38 -17.90
N LEU A 64 1.11 2.83 -16.65
CA LEU A 64 0.08 3.43 -15.82
C LEU A 64 0.30 4.93 -15.65
N GLU A 65 -0.81 5.65 -15.49
CA GLU A 65 -0.83 7.00 -14.93
C GLU A 65 -1.39 6.91 -13.51
N LEU A 66 -0.63 7.38 -12.52
CA LEU A 66 -1.07 7.41 -11.13
C LEU A 66 -1.74 8.75 -10.84
N SER A 67 -2.86 8.69 -10.11
CA SER A 67 -3.41 9.85 -9.43
C SER A 67 -2.48 10.28 -8.27
N PRO A 68 -2.56 11.56 -7.84
CA PRO A 68 -1.80 12.02 -6.67
C PRO A 68 -2.06 11.18 -5.40
N LYS A 69 -3.28 10.65 -5.25
CA LYS A 69 -3.68 9.79 -4.13
C LYS A 69 -2.97 8.42 -4.19
N GLU A 70 -2.82 7.84 -5.37
CA GLU A 70 -2.07 6.59 -5.57
C GLU A 70 -0.56 6.78 -5.37
N GLU A 71 0.01 7.90 -5.84
CA GLU A 71 1.42 8.23 -5.62
C GLU A 71 1.73 8.41 -4.13
N SER A 72 0.85 9.13 -3.41
CA SER A 72 0.96 9.33 -1.97
C SER A 72 0.87 8.01 -1.20
N LEU A 73 -0.12 7.16 -1.53
CA LEU A 73 -0.27 5.87 -0.89
C LEU A 73 0.93 4.94 -1.17
N TYR A 74 1.44 4.93 -2.41
CA TYR A 74 2.64 4.17 -2.74
C TYR A 74 3.82 4.61 -1.87
N CYS A 75 4.08 5.91 -1.77
CA CYS A 75 5.19 6.44 -0.98
C CYS A 75 5.05 6.06 0.49
N PHE A 76 3.84 6.18 1.05
CA PHE A 76 3.55 5.74 2.41
C PHE A 76 3.91 4.27 2.62
N LEU A 77 3.39 3.37 1.79
CA LEU A 77 3.67 1.94 1.92
C LEU A 77 5.16 1.63 1.70
N ARG A 78 5.83 2.30 0.76
CA ARG A 78 7.26 2.14 0.48
C ARG A 78 8.13 2.46 1.70
N GLU A 79 7.78 3.50 2.47
CA GLU A 79 8.46 3.85 3.73
C GLU A 79 8.23 2.82 4.85
N GLN A 80 7.07 2.16 4.85
CA GLN A 80 6.75 1.04 5.74
C GLN A 80 7.41 -0.29 5.31
N TRP A 81 7.98 -0.38 4.11
CA TRP A 81 8.69 -1.58 3.62
C TRP A 81 10.04 -1.26 2.95
N PRO A 82 11.01 -0.64 3.64
CA PRO A 82 12.30 -0.25 3.07
C PRO A 82 13.04 -1.41 2.34
N LEU A 83 13.74 -1.10 1.24
CA LEU A 83 14.33 -2.08 0.31
C LEU A 83 15.69 -2.55 0.84
N SER A 84 16.31 -1.73 1.69
CA SER A 84 17.58 -2.04 2.34
C SER A 84 17.48 -2.00 3.86
N ASP A 85 18.40 -2.69 4.51
CA ASP A 85 18.51 -2.69 5.98
C ASP A 85 18.96 -1.30 6.49
N GLU A 86 19.64 -0.52 5.67
CA GLU A 86 20.04 0.87 5.97
C GLU A 86 18.83 1.80 6.00
N GLU A 87 17.98 1.75 4.96
CA GLU A 87 16.69 2.46 4.94
C GLU A 87 15.78 1.99 6.09
N SER A 88 15.81 0.68 6.38
CA SER A 88 15.08 0.09 7.51
C SER A 88 15.54 0.66 8.85
N ARG A 89 16.85 0.85 9.05
CA ARG A 89 17.39 1.42 10.29
C ARG A 89 17.03 2.88 10.49
N GLU A 90 17.08 3.69 9.43
CA GLU A 90 16.67 5.08 9.48
C GLU A 90 15.18 5.23 9.78
N ASN A 91 14.33 4.39 9.19
CA ASN A 91 12.89 4.46 9.41
C ASN A 91 12.49 3.85 10.78
N ARG A 92 13.17 2.82 11.31
CA ARG A 92 12.98 2.34 12.72
C ARG A 92 13.18 3.44 13.75
N ALA A 93 14.04 4.41 13.48
CA ALA A 93 14.26 5.55 14.38
C ALA A 93 13.07 6.53 14.39
N LYS A 94 12.15 6.43 13.42
CA LYS A 94 11.01 7.33 13.23
C LYS A 94 9.65 6.67 13.46
N THR A 95 9.54 5.35 13.30
CA THR A 95 8.30 4.60 13.52
C THR A 95 8.44 3.62 14.68
N GLU A 96 7.60 3.77 15.72
CA GLU A 96 7.43 2.78 16.80
C GLU A 96 6.70 1.55 16.24
N GLY A 97 7.40 0.72 15.46
CA GLY A 97 6.78 -0.45 14.85
C GLY A 97 7.83 -1.44 14.35
N ALA A 98 7.72 -2.69 14.79
CA ALA A 98 8.48 -3.78 14.19
C ALA A 98 8.01 -3.97 12.74
N TYR A 99 8.94 -3.85 11.79
CA TYR A 99 8.65 -4.12 10.39
C TYR A 99 7.99 -5.50 10.23
N PRO A 100 6.94 -5.62 9.42
CA PRO A 100 6.35 -6.91 9.12
C PRO A 100 7.41 -7.86 8.53
N PRO A 101 7.37 -9.15 8.88
CA PRO A 101 8.47 -10.11 8.65
C PRO A 101 8.71 -10.45 7.17
N ARG A 102 7.95 -9.88 6.23
CA ARG A 102 8.05 -10.17 4.79
C ARG A 102 8.46 -8.91 4.04
N ARG A 103 9.60 -8.99 3.32
CA ARG A 103 9.95 -8.01 2.30
C ARG A 103 8.86 -8.03 1.22
N ILE A 104 8.16 -6.92 1.05
CA ILE A 104 7.23 -6.70 -0.05
C ILE A 104 7.99 -5.89 -1.11
N ASP A 105 7.99 -6.37 -2.36
CA ASP A 105 8.63 -5.65 -3.46
C ASP A 105 7.70 -4.58 -4.04
N ASP A 106 8.28 -3.69 -4.84
CA ASP A 106 7.54 -2.55 -5.40
C ASP A 106 6.37 -2.96 -6.30
N LYS A 107 6.44 -4.14 -6.94
CA LYS A 107 5.35 -4.64 -7.77
C LYS A 107 4.13 -5.00 -6.92
N ARG A 108 4.36 -5.67 -5.80
CA ARG A 108 3.31 -6.01 -4.84
C ARG A 108 2.76 -4.77 -4.15
N LEU A 109 3.61 -3.83 -3.76
CA LEU A 109 3.16 -2.55 -3.21
C LEU A 109 2.27 -1.79 -4.19
N MET A 110 2.65 -1.71 -5.46
CA MET A 110 1.82 -1.07 -6.49
C MET A 110 0.49 -1.80 -6.68
N ALA A 111 0.47 -3.13 -6.62
CA ALA A 111 -0.77 -3.89 -6.69
C ALA A 111 -1.71 -3.58 -5.50
N ASP A 112 -1.16 -3.47 -4.29
CA ASP A 112 -1.90 -3.07 -3.10
C ASP A 112 -2.46 -1.65 -3.22
N VAL A 113 -1.67 -0.70 -3.76
CA VAL A 113 -2.13 0.67 -4.03
C VAL A 113 -3.37 0.65 -4.93
N LEU A 114 -3.30 -0.04 -6.07
CA LEU A 114 -4.39 -0.08 -7.05
C LEU A 114 -5.64 -0.82 -6.53
N LEU A 115 -5.45 -1.81 -5.65
CA LEU A 115 -6.53 -2.50 -4.96
C LEU A 115 -7.23 -1.57 -3.97
N LEU A 116 -6.47 -0.87 -3.13
CA LEU A 116 -6.99 0.02 -2.10
C LEU A 116 -7.67 1.26 -2.69
N THR A 117 -7.19 1.74 -3.84
CA THR A 117 -7.80 2.87 -4.56
C THR A 117 -8.93 2.43 -5.49
N GLN A 118 -9.27 1.15 -5.51
CA GLN A 118 -10.32 0.55 -6.34
C GLN A 118 -10.15 0.82 -7.85
N ASN A 119 -8.91 1.02 -8.30
CA ASN A 119 -8.61 1.31 -9.70
C ASN A 119 -8.51 0.01 -10.51
N ALA A 120 -9.66 -0.65 -10.70
CA ALA A 120 -9.74 -1.97 -11.35
C ALA A 120 -9.15 -1.97 -12.78
N LYS A 121 -9.29 -0.88 -13.53
CA LYS A 121 -8.74 -0.74 -14.87
C LYS A 121 -7.21 -0.74 -14.84
N ALA A 122 -6.59 0.11 -14.02
CA ALA A 122 -5.15 0.15 -13.87
C ALA A 122 -4.61 -1.17 -13.30
N LEU A 123 -5.31 -1.79 -12.35
CA LEU A 123 -4.95 -3.10 -11.82
C LEU A 123 -4.96 -4.19 -12.90
N GLY A 124 -5.91 -4.15 -13.84
CA GLY A 124 -5.95 -5.05 -14.99
C GLY A 124 -4.70 -4.92 -15.86
N VAL A 125 -4.39 -3.70 -16.30
CA VAL A 125 -3.18 -3.39 -17.09
C VAL A 125 -1.91 -3.81 -16.34
N PHE A 126 -1.85 -3.52 -15.04
CA PHE A 126 -0.71 -3.88 -14.21
C PHE A 126 -0.51 -5.40 -14.10
N LYS A 127 -1.61 -6.17 -13.94
CA LYS A 127 -1.59 -7.64 -13.89
C LYS A 127 -1.21 -8.28 -15.23
N GLU A 128 -1.57 -7.68 -16.36
CA GLU A 128 -1.10 -8.13 -17.68
C GLU A 128 0.41 -7.96 -17.82
N LYS A 129 0.96 -6.84 -17.32
CA LYS A 129 2.40 -6.59 -17.34
C LYS A 129 3.18 -7.47 -16.36
N TYR A 130 2.60 -7.73 -15.19
CA TYR A 130 3.22 -8.46 -14.10
C TYR A 130 2.31 -9.60 -13.61
N PRO A 131 2.16 -10.70 -14.36
CA PRO A 131 1.18 -11.75 -14.04
C PRO A 131 1.44 -12.49 -12.72
N ASN A 132 2.68 -12.45 -12.21
CA ASN A 132 3.09 -13.18 -11.01
C ASN A 132 2.90 -12.40 -9.68
N ILE A 133 2.23 -11.24 -9.71
CA ILE A 133 2.00 -10.41 -8.50
C ILE A 133 0.81 -10.87 -7.67
N SER A 134 -0.14 -11.59 -8.27
CA SER A 134 -1.22 -12.23 -7.52
C SER A 134 -0.60 -13.35 -6.68
N PRO A 135 -1.09 -13.61 -5.44
CA PRO A 135 -0.72 -14.83 -4.76
C PRO A 135 -1.09 -15.98 -5.69
N SER A 136 -0.09 -16.75 -6.14
CA SER A 136 -0.32 -18.13 -6.54
C SER A 136 -1.16 -18.73 -5.43
N SER A 137 -2.35 -19.23 -5.79
CA SER A 137 -3.32 -19.82 -4.86
C SER A 137 -2.57 -20.63 -3.80
N PRO A 138 -2.96 -20.55 -2.52
CA PRO A 138 -2.38 -21.43 -1.51
C PRO A 138 -2.51 -22.87 -2.01
N LYS A 139 -1.37 -23.56 -2.11
CA LYS A 139 -1.33 -25.01 -2.26
C LYS A 139 -1.85 -25.67 -0.99
#